data_AF-A0A268TZA2-F1
#
_entry.id   AF-A0A268TZA2-F1
#
_cell.length_a   1.000
_cell.length_b   1.000
_cell.length_c   1.000
_cell.angle_alpha   90.00
_cell.angle_beta   90.00
_cell.angle_gamma   90.00
#
_symmetry.space_group_name_H-M   'P 1'
#
loop_
_entity.id
_entity.type
_entity.pdbx_description
1 polymer ?
#
loop_
_entity_poly.entity_id
_entity_poly.type
_entity_poly.pdbx_seq_one_letter_code
_entity_poly.pdbx_strand_id
1 'polypeptide(L)'
;MLPESQVLPVKTMDKVYSHYKLYPAFSKYFTKENCSLVMDKYYYINCYSYDYKGTKAVAYKIESKILNMGTAGKRPAFKSDPQIPQAYRTKTQDYTRSGYDRGHTLSNQSMNATLQAQASTFLMSNITPQNPQINQRVWRKAEDRERFLAKQKGSAEVLNIVFYAKDKSKIQYIKNGIAIPELYVKVIEAGDVKECYEYPNHKVEDERLESYRADCERFVK
;
A
#
# COMPACT_ATOMS: atom_id res chain seq x y z
N MET A 1 23.46 19.09 -29.49
CA MET A 1 23.60 17.67 -29.14
C MET A 1 24.39 17.61 -27.85
N LEU A 2 23.79 17.12 -26.76
CA LEU A 2 24.48 16.93 -25.49
C LEU A 2 25.14 15.54 -25.49
N PRO A 3 26.27 15.34 -24.77
CA PRO A 3 27.07 14.12 -24.89
C PRO A 3 26.37 12.91 -24.27
N GLU A 4 26.49 11.76 -24.92
CA GLU A 4 25.91 10.45 -24.55
C GLU A 4 26.52 9.79 -23.28
N SER A 5 27.21 10.53 -22.42
CA SER A 5 27.96 9.95 -21.28
C SER A 5 27.24 9.98 -19.92
N GLN A 6 25.90 10.12 -19.88
CA GLN A 6 25.11 10.04 -18.63
C GLN A 6 23.92 9.07 -18.67
N VAL A 7 23.85 8.17 -19.65
CA VAL A 7 22.92 7.05 -19.57
C VAL A 7 23.58 5.97 -18.72
N LEU A 8 23.27 5.96 -17.42
CA LEU A 8 23.54 4.81 -16.56
C LEU A 8 23.10 3.55 -17.31
N PRO A 9 23.94 2.49 -17.41
CA PRO A 9 23.59 1.30 -18.15
C PRO A 9 22.25 0.79 -17.64
N VAL A 10 21.33 0.50 -18.56
CA VAL A 10 20.10 -0.23 -18.27
C VAL A 10 20.53 -1.50 -17.56
N LYS A 11 20.46 -1.50 -16.22
CA LYS A 11 20.79 -2.67 -15.40
C LYS A 11 19.98 -3.80 -15.99
N THR A 12 20.67 -4.80 -16.52
CA THR A 12 20.07 -6.06 -16.95
C THR A 12 19.12 -6.52 -15.85
N MET A 13 17.83 -6.61 -16.21
CA MET A 13 16.70 -6.77 -15.29
C MET A 13 16.59 -8.21 -14.75
N ASP A 14 17.69 -8.77 -14.27
CA ASP A 14 17.68 -10.03 -13.55
C ASP A 14 17.27 -9.77 -12.09
N LYS A 15 15.98 -10.04 -11.84
CA LYS A 15 15.26 -10.18 -10.55
C LYS A 15 15.83 -9.43 -9.35
N VAL A 16 15.83 -8.09 -9.41
CA VAL A 16 16.06 -7.20 -8.24
C VAL A 16 15.17 -7.60 -7.05
N TYR A 17 13.91 -7.89 -7.34
CA TYR A 17 12.96 -8.42 -6.39
C TYR A 17 12.86 -9.93 -6.53
N SER A 18 12.75 -10.60 -5.39
CA SER A 18 12.21 -11.97 -5.34
C SER A 18 10.70 -11.93 -5.26
N HIS A 19 10.05 -13.01 -5.71
CA HIS A 19 8.61 -13.18 -5.52
C HIS A 19 8.31 -13.19 -4.02
N TYR A 20 7.49 -12.23 -3.57
CA TYR A 20 7.04 -12.13 -2.20
C TYR A 20 6.27 -13.38 -1.78
N LYS A 21 6.66 -13.93 -0.63
CA LYS A 21 5.93 -15.02 0.04
C LYS A 21 5.26 -14.42 1.27
N LEU A 22 3.97 -14.70 1.42
CA LEU A 22 3.19 -14.15 2.52
C LEU A 22 3.80 -14.54 3.87
N TYR A 23 4.07 -13.53 4.71
CA TYR A 23 4.57 -13.77 6.05
C TYR A 23 3.51 -14.50 6.90
N PRO A 24 3.82 -15.63 7.55
CA PRO A 24 2.81 -16.47 8.21
C PRO A 24 1.93 -15.74 9.23
N ALA A 25 2.49 -14.79 9.98
CA ALA A 25 1.74 -13.98 10.95
C ALA A 25 0.63 -13.13 10.32
N PHE A 26 0.72 -12.84 9.02
CA PHE A 26 -0.28 -12.06 8.29
C PHE A 26 -1.31 -12.93 7.56
N SER A 27 -1.13 -14.25 7.52
CA SER A 27 -1.91 -15.19 6.71
C SER A 27 -3.43 -15.09 6.93
N LYS A 28 -3.87 -14.85 8.18
CA LYS A 28 -5.28 -14.71 8.54
C LYS A 28 -6.03 -13.64 7.76
N TYR A 29 -5.34 -12.63 7.21
CA TYR A 29 -5.97 -11.55 6.44
C TYR A 29 -6.20 -11.88 4.97
N PHE A 30 -5.57 -12.94 4.45
CA PHE A 30 -5.55 -13.27 3.01
C PHE A 30 -6.22 -14.61 2.74
N THR A 31 -7.46 -14.75 3.20
CA THR A 31 -8.28 -15.95 3.02
C THR A 31 -9.50 -15.68 2.13
N LYS A 32 -10.16 -16.73 1.64
CA LYS A 32 -11.36 -16.59 0.79
C LYS A 32 -12.57 -16.08 1.59
N GLU A 33 -12.58 -16.26 2.89
CA GLU A 33 -13.61 -15.73 3.80
C GLU A 33 -13.44 -14.22 3.99
N ASN A 34 -12.20 -13.74 3.98
CA ASN A 34 -11.89 -12.33 4.18
C ASN A 34 -11.87 -11.51 2.89
N CYS A 35 -11.53 -12.13 1.76
CA CYS A 35 -11.29 -11.46 0.48
C CYS A 35 -12.18 -12.04 -0.61
N SER A 36 -12.80 -11.18 -1.41
CA SER A 36 -13.44 -11.64 -2.66
C SER A 36 -12.39 -12.12 -3.67
N LEU A 37 -11.18 -11.54 -3.61
CA LEU A 37 -10.04 -11.94 -4.42
C LEU A 37 -8.74 -11.73 -3.64
N VAL A 38 -7.97 -12.80 -3.47
CA VAL A 38 -6.57 -12.72 -3.03
C VAL A 38 -5.69 -12.65 -4.26
N MET A 39 -5.00 -11.53 -4.46
CA MET A 39 -4.15 -11.29 -5.62
C MET A 39 -2.68 -11.40 -5.22
N ASP A 40 -1.98 -12.34 -5.85
CA ASP A 40 -0.53 -12.38 -5.85
C ASP A 40 0.00 -11.46 -6.97
N LYS A 41 0.65 -10.36 -6.57
CA LYS A 41 1.17 -9.33 -7.48
C LYS A 41 2.68 -9.44 -7.69
N TYR A 42 3.29 -10.60 -7.38
CA TYR A 42 4.73 -10.84 -7.35
C TYR A 42 5.49 -10.07 -6.25
N TYR A 43 5.23 -8.76 -6.08
CA TYR A 43 5.91 -7.91 -5.10
C TYR A 43 5.20 -7.85 -3.75
N TYR A 44 3.91 -8.18 -3.72
CA TYR A 44 3.03 -8.10 -2.56
C TYR A 44 1.80 -9.00 -2.77
N ILE A 45 1.10 -9.32 -1.68
CA ILE A 45 -0.22 -9.95 -1.72
C ILE A 45 -1.28 -8.89 -1.36
N ASN A 46 -2.40 -8.88 -2.07
CA ASN A 46 -3.51 -7.95 -1.84
C ASN A 46 -4.82 -8.71 -1.65
N CYS A 47 -5.49 -8.46 -0.53
CA CYS A 47 -6.84 -8.89 -0.22
C CYS A 47 -7.84 -7.84 -0.73
N TYR A 48 -8.56 -8.14 -1.80
CA TYR A 48 -9.52 -7.23 -2.41
C TYR A 48 -10.97 -7.63 -2.12
N SER A 49 -11.82 -6.63 -1.90
CA SER A 49 -13.26 -6.80 -1.69
C SER A 49 -14.04 -6.25 -2.88
N TYR A 50 -14.91 -7.08 -3.46
CA TYR A 50 -15.85 -6.67 -4.49
C TYR A 50 -16.95 -5.76 -3.96
N ASP A 51 -17.41 -5.99 -2.72
CA ASP A 51 -18.41 -5.17 -2.04
C ASP A 51 -17.92 -3.73 -1.86
N TYR A 52 -16.66 -3.55 -1.46
CA TYR A 52 -16.08 -2.23 -1.23
C TYR A 52 -15.41 -1.62 -2.46
N LYS A 53 -15.20 -2.44 -3.50
CA LYS A 53 -14.33 -2.14 -4.65
C LYS A 53 -12.98 -1.54 -4.23
N GLY A 54 -12.40 -2.11 -3.16
CA GLY A 54 -11.17 -1.64 -2.54
C GLY A 54 -10.42 -2.77 -1.85
N THR A 55 -9.13 -2.52 -1.56
CA THR A 55 -8.35 -3.45 -0.75
C THR A 55 -8.81 -3.42 0.71
N LYS A 56 -8.69 -4.56 1.38
CA LYS A 56 -8.85 -4.76 2.83
C LYS A 56 -7.51 -4.99 3.53
N ALA A 57 -6.52 -5.54 2.81
CA ALA A 57 -5.17 -5.75 3.33
C ALA A 57 -4.14 -5.87 2.20
N VAL A 58 -2.93 -5.35 2.43
CA VAL A 58 -1.77 -5.51 1.55
C VAL A 58 -0.57 -5.91 2.39
N ALA A 59 0.08 -7.03 2.05
CA ALA A 59 1.27 -7.54 2.72
C ALA A 59 2.46 -7.57 1.76
N TYR A 60 3.63 -7.14 2.24
CA TYR A 60 4.84 -7.00 1.44
C TYR A 60 6.09 -6.97 2.32
N LYS A 61 7.24 -7.21 1.70
CA LYS A 61 8.55 -7.09 2.33
C LYS A 61 9.32 -5.91 1.73
N ILE A 62 9.97 -5.14 2.59
CA ILE A 62 10.94 -4.12 2.21
C ILE A 62 12.34 -4.63 2.56
N GLU A 63 13.28 -4.57 1.62
CA GLU A 63 14.67 -4.95 1.85
C GLU A 63 15.59 -3.73 1.74
N SER A 64 16.51 -3.56 2.70
CA SER A 64 17.48 -2.45 2.74
C SER A 64 18.30 -2.37 1.45
N LYS A 65 18.77 -3.52 0.94
CA LYS A 65 19.54 -3.62 -0.31
C LYS A 65 18.80 -3.04 -1.52
N ILE A 66 17.47 -3.21 -1.55
CA ILE A 66 16.61 -2.74 -2.65
C ILE A 66 16.33 -1.24 -2.47
N LEU A 67 16.02 -0.79 -1.26
CA LEU A 67 15.81 0.64 -0.98
C LEU A 67 17.02 1.52 -1.35
N ASN A 68 18.24 0.98 -1.21
CA ASN A 68 19.48 1.69 -1.51
C ASN A 68 19.79 1.79 -3.02
N MET A 69 19.02 1.12 -3.87
CA MET A 69 19.19 1.23 -5.33
C MET A 69 18.63 2.53 -5.91
N GLY A 70 17.83 3.27 -5.14
CA GLY A 70 17.16 4.49 -5.60
C GLY A 70 15.94 4.22 -6.48
N THR A 71 15.42 5.28 -7.09
CA THR A 71 14.20 5.21 -7.92
C THR A 71 14.55 4.90 -9.37
N ALA A 72 13.88 3.91 -9.98
CA ALA A 72 14.16 3.45 -11.36
C ALA A 72 13.75 4.43 -12.47
N GLY A 73 13.05 5.52 -12.14
CA GLY A 73 12.61 6.51 -13.13
C GLY A 73 11.33 7.23 -12.71
N LYS A 74 10.69 7.89 -13.68
CA LYS A 74 9.46 8.67 -13.47
C LYS A 74 8.31 7.77 -12.98
N ARG A 75 7.51 8.31 -12.07
CA ARG A 75 6.28 7.67 -11.58
C ARG A 75 5.33 7.37 -12.75
N PRO A 76 4.80 6.14 -12.86
CA PRO A 76 3.83 5.80 -13.89
C PRO A 76 2.47 6.44 -13.60
N ALA A 77 1.58 6.42 -14.60
CA ALA A 77 0.18 6.75 -14.39
C ALA A 77 -0.54 5.59 -13.68
N PHE A 78 -1.52 5.94 -12.85
CA PHE A 78 -2.44 4.97 -12.25
C PHE A 78 -3.23 4.22 -13.34
N LYS A 79 -3.40 2.91 -13.17
CA LYS A 79 -4.10 2.03 -14.12
C LYS A 79 -5.05 1.09 -13.40
N SER A 80 -6.20 0.84 -14.01
CA SER A 80 -7.14 -0.16 -13.51
C SER A 80 -6.52 -1.56 -13.53
N ASP A 81 -6.85 -2.41 -12.57
CA ASP A 81 -6.28 -3.76 -12.46
C ASP A 81 -7.07 -4.77 -13.31
N PRO A 82 -6.47 -5.39 -14.34
CA PRO A 82 -7.18 -6.31 -15.23
C PRO A 82 -7.57 -7.63 -14.55
N GLN A 83 -6.94 -8.03 -13.44
CA GLN A 83 -7.32 -9.25 -12.72
C GLN A 83 -8.69 -9.14 -12.03
N ILE A 84 -9.17 -7.92 -11.80
CA ILE A 84 -10.47 -7.67 -11.19
C ILE A 84 -11.54 -7.66 -12.29
N PRO A 85 -12.66 -8.40 -12.16
CA PRO A 85 -13.76 -8.34 -13.12
C PRO A 85 -14.30 -6.91 -13.29
N GLN A 86 -14.75 -6.58 -14.51
CA GLN A 86 -15.10 -5.20 -14.86
C GLN A 86 -16.14 -4.55 -13.94
N ALA A 87 -17.11 -5.31 -13.42
CA ALA A 87 -18.15 -4.81 -12.51
C ALA A 87 -17.59 -4.26 -11.17
N TYR A 88 -16.45 -4.80 -10.72
CA TYR A 88 -15.81 -4.46 -9.44
C TYR A 88 -14.55 -3.63 -9.62
N ARG A 89 -14.14 -3.36 -10.86
CA ARG A 89 -12.88 -2.69 -11.19
C ARG A 89 -13.02 -1.18 -11.04
N THR A 90 -12.05 -0.57 -10.36
CA THR A 90 -11.97 0.89 -10.17
C THR A 90 -11.06 1.54 -11.19
N LYS A 91 -11.34 2.80 -11.51
CA LYS A 91 -10.61 3.61 -12.48
C LYS A 91 -10.18 4.94 -11.86
N THR A 92 -9.16 5.54 -12.44
CA THR A 92 -8.64 6.85 -12.02
C THR A 92 -9.70 7.94 -12.01
N GLN A 93 -10.57 7.98 -13.03
CA GLN A 93 -11.62 8.98 -13.18
C GLN A 93 -12.69 8.93 -12.07
N ASP A 94 -12.82 7.79 -11.38
CA ASP A 94 -13.79 7.63 -10.30
C ASP A 94 -13.43 8.51 -9.08
N TYR A 95 -12.14 8.83 -8.93
CA TYR A 95 -11.60 9.70 -7.88
C TYR A 95 -11.66 11.20 -8.25
N THR A 96 -11.90 11.52 -9.52
CA THR A 96 -11.90 12.92 -9.97
C THR A 96 -13.06 13.68 -9.33
N ARG A 97 -12.71 14.77 -8.61
CA ARG A 97 -13.62 15.65 -7.86
C ARG A 97 -14.40 14.92 -6.75
N SER A 98 -13.86 13.83 -6.19
CA SER A 98 -14.47 13.16 -5.04
C SER A 98 -14.16 13.82 -3.70
N GLY A 99 -13.13 14.67 -3.65
CA GLY A 99 -12.57 15.21 -2.40
C GLY A 99 -11.53 14.29 -1.73
N TYR A 100 -11.29 13.10 -2.29
CA TYR A 100 -10.32 12.12 -1.80
C TYR A 100 -9.14 11.97 -2.76
N ASP A 101 -7.96 11.70 -2.19
CA ASP A 101 -6.80 11.30 -2.94
C ASP A 101 -6.92 9.85 -3.43
N ARG A 102 -6.14 9.54 -4.46
CA ARG A 102 -5.77 8.16 -4.81
C ARG A 102 -4.68 7.70 -3.84
N GLY A 103 -5.09 7.34 -2.64
CA GLY A 103 -4.20 6.92 -1.56
C GLY A 103 -3.63 5.53 -1.80
N HIS A 104 -2.31 5.41 -1.78
CA HIS A 104 -1.64 4.13 -1.90
C HIS A 104 -1.78 3.36 -0.59
N THR A 105 -2.16 2.08 -0.67
CA THR A 105 -2.08 1.19 0.49
C THR A 105 -0.64 0.71 0.67
N LEU A 106 0.00 0.21 -0.40
CA LEU A 106 1.45 0.03 -0.50
C LEU A 106 2.08 1.23 -1.23
N SER A 107 2.96 1.95 -0.52
CA SER A 107 3.65 3.13 -1.04
C SER A 107 4.55 2.81 -2.23
N ASN A 108 4.49 3.62 -3.29
CA ASN A 108 5.47 3.56 -4.38
C ASN A 108 6.91 3.73 -3.86
N GLN A 109 7.15 4.55 -2.83
CA GLN A 109 8.51 4.78 -2.32
C GLN A 109 9.13 3.54 -1.67
N SER A 110 8.31 2.58 -1.26
CA SER A 110 8.77 1.30 -0.71
C SER A 110 9.03 0.26 -1.82
N MET A 111 8.59 0.52 -3.05
CA MET A 111 8.64 -0.41 -4.20
C MET A 111 9.01 0.31 -5.51
N ASN A 112 10.11 1.07 -5.53
CA ASN A 112 10.50 1.88 -6.69
C ASN A 112 11.84 1.54 -7.37
N ALA A 113 12.47 0.43 -6.99
CA ALA A 113 13.78 0.04 -7.54
C ALA A 113 13.73 -0.48 -8.99
N THR A 114 12.54 -0.82 -9.50
CA THR A 114 12.31 -1.15 -10.93
C THR A 114 11.02 -0.50 -11.43
N LEU A 115 10.89 -0.28 -12.74
CA LEU A 115 9.67 0.29 -13.33
C LEU A 115 8.45 -0.64 -13.15
N GLN A 116 8.67 -1.95 -13.15
CA GLN A 116 7.63 -2.96 -12.95
C GLN A 116 7.12 -2.96 -11.50
N ALA A 117 8.03 -2.85 -10.52
CA ALA A 117 7.66 -2.70 -9.12
C ALA A 117 6.86 -1.41 -8.90
N GLN A 118 7.33 -0.28 -9.47
CA GLN A 118 6.57 0.98 -9.43
C GLN A 118 5.17 0.79 -10.02
N ALA A 119 5.08 0.30 -11.27
CA ALA A 119 3.81 0.12 -11.95
C ALA A 119 2.82 -0.76 -11.17
N SER A 120 3.32 -1.76 -10.44
CA SER A 120 2.48 -2.62 -9.60
C SER A 120 1.80 -1.87 -8.45
N THR A 121 2.43 -0.83 -7.90
CA THR A 121 1.84 0.00 -6.83
C THR A 121 0.81 0.99 -7.33
N PHE A 122 0.87 1.35 -8.62
CA PHE A 122 -0.08 2.25 -9.29
C PHE A 122 -1.31 1.54 -9.86
N LEU A 123 -1.44 0.23 -9.63
CA LEU A 123 -2.67 -0.50 -9.93
C LEU A 123 -3.78 -0.03 -8.97
N MET A 124 -4.95 0.29 -9.51
CA MET A 124 -6.08 0.80 -8.72
C MET A 124 -6.58 -0.18 -7.65
N SER A 125 -6.21 -1.47 -7.72
CA SER A 125 -6.44 -2.45 -6.67
C SER A 125 -5.68 -2.18 -5.38
N ASN A 126 -4.59 -1.42 -5.43
CA ASN A 126 -3.79 -0.94 -4.30
C ASN A 126 -4.25 0.44 -3.80
N ILE A 127 -5.26 1.05 -4.43
CA ILE A 127 -5.65 2.44 -4.20
C ILE A 127 -7.00 2.50 -3.49
N THR A 128 -7.09 3.35 -2.47
CA THR A 128 -8.35 3.62 -1.75
C THR A 128 -8.63 5.13 -1.69
N PRO A 129 -9.90 5.56 -1.52
CA PRO A 129 -10.24 6.96 -1.25
C PRO A 129 -9.66 7.38 0.10
N GLN A 130 -8.55 8.11 0.08
CA GLN A 130 -7.86 8.53 1.30
C GLN A 130 -7.98 10.03 1.49
N ASN A 131 -8.27 10.45 2.72
CA ASN A 131 -8.33 11.86 3.09
C ASN A 131 -6.98 12.52 2.75
N PRO A 132 -6.97 13.70 2.09
CA PRO A 132 -5.73 14.33 1.67
C PRO A 132 -4.72 14.60 2.79
N GLN A 133 -5.18 15.01 3.97
CA GLN A 133 -4.28 15.25 5.12
C GLN A 133 -3.62 13.94 5.57
N ILE A 134 -4.43 12.88 5.66
CA ILE A 134 -3.95 11.56 6.07
C ILE A 134 -2.96 11.01 5.06
N ASN A 135 -3.29 10.99 3.78
CA ASN A 135 -2.42 10.49 2.72
C ASN A 135 -1.08 11.25 2.64
N GLN A 136 -1.13 12.57 2.61
CA GLN A 136 0.03 13.39 2.25
C GLN A 136 0.98 13.65 3.43
N ARG A 137 0.47 13.54 4.67
CA ARG A 137 1.21 13.92 5.88
C ARG A 137 1.28 12.79 6.91
N VAL A 138 0.13 12.32 7.39
CA VAL A 138 0.08 11.45 8.58
C VAL A 138 0.50 10.01 8.23
N TRP A 139 -0.18 9.38 7.27
CA TRP A 139 0.14 8.05 6.75
C TRP A 139 1.56 7.98 6.19
N ARG A 140 1.98 9.04 5.48
CA ARG A 140 3.34 9.16 4.93
C ARG A 140 4.43 9.00 5.98
N LYS A 141 4.25 9.51 7.21
CA LYS A 141 5.24 9.34 8.29
C LYS A 141 5.42 7.87 8.67
N ALA A 142 4.34 7.09 8.65
CA ALA A 142 4.39 5.64 8.88
C ALA A 142 5.08 4.91 7.71
N GLU A 143 4.87 5.38 6.47
CA GLU A 143 5.59 4.88 5.30
C GLU A 143 7.09 5.23 5.35
N ASP A 144 7.46 6.41 5.86
CA ASP A 144 8.85 6.76 6.10
C ASP A 144 9.47 5.87 7.20
N ARG A 145 8.69 5.55 8.25
CA ARG A 145 9.11 4.68 9.36
C ARG A 145 9.41 3.25 8.93
N GLU A 146 8.54 2.61 8.13
CA GLU A 146 8.80 1.25 7.63
C GLU A 146 10.12 1.17 6.84
N ARG A 147 10.41 2.20 6.03
CA ARG A 147 11.65 2.26 5.24
C ARG A 147 12.86 2.50 6.14
N PHE A 148 12.72 3.37 7.14
CA PHE A 148 13.77 3.60 8.13
C PHE A 148 14.12 2.30 8.87
N LEU A 149 13.12 1.59 9.39
CA LEU A 149 13.32 0.33 10.11
C LEU A 149 13.91 -0.75 9.20
N ALA A 150 13.43 -0.88 7.96
CA ALA A 150 13.99 -1.81 6.99
C ALA A 150 15.46 -1.51 6.69
N LYS A 151 15.85 -0.24 6.58
CA LYS A 151 17.26 0.15 6.40
C LYS A 151 18.11 -0.20 7.62
N GLN A 152 17.60 0.06 8.82
CA GLN A 152 18.30 -0.19 10.08
C GLN A 152 18.45 -1.70 10.38
N LYS A 153 17.42 -2.49 10.09
CA LYS A 153 17.32 -3.92 10.48
C LYS A 153 17.55 -4.88 9.30
N GLY A 154 17.90 -4.36 8.12
CA GLY A 154 18.12 -5.13 6.89
C GLY A 154 16.86 -5.42 6.08
N SER A 155 15.72 -5.68 6.73
CA SER A 155 14.41 -5.78 6.08
C SER A 155 13.25 -5.53 7.05
N ALA A 156 12.06 -5.31 6.53
CA ALA A 156 10.82 -5.27 7.29
C ALA A 156 9.70 -6.03 6.55
N GLU A 157 8.97 -6.88 7.27
CA GLU A 157 7.67 -7.39 6.85
C GLU A 157 6.60 -6.37 7.23
N VAL A 158 5.75 -6.00 6.29
CA VAL A 158 4.74 -4.96 6.50
C VAL A 158 3.36 -5.44 6.08
N LEU A 159 2.38 -5.18 6.94
CA LEU A 159 0.96 -5.41 6.68
C LEU A 159 0.21 -4.08 6.83
N ASN A 160 -0.42 -3.64 5.75
CA ASN A 160 -1.37 -2.53 5.78
C ASN A 160 -2.79 -3.09 5.73
N ILE A 161 -3.64 -2.71 6.68
CA ILE A 161 -5.04 -3.14 6.78
C ILE A 161 -5.93 -1.92 6.55
N VAL A 162 -7.03 -2.11 5.83
CA VAL A 162 -8.03 -1.08 5.54
C VAL A 162 -9.35 -1.51 6.15
N PHE A 163 -9.86 -0.71 7.08
CA PHE A 163 -11.13 -0.97 7.73
C PHE A 163 -12.22 -0.09 7.14
N TYR A 164 -13.35 -0.73 6.84
CA TYR A 164 -14.59 -0.09 6.40
C TYR A 164 -15.62 -0.20 7.52
N ALA A 165 -16.64 0.65 7.49
CA ALA A 165 -17.70 0.65 8.48
C ALA A 165 -18.37 -0.74 8.58
N LYS A 166 -18.48 -1.25 9.81
CA LYS A 166 -19.17 -2.53 10.08
C LYS A 166 -20.66 -2.46 9.75
N ASP A 167 -21.27 -1.33 10.07
CA ASP A 167 -22.65 -1.02 9.69
C ASP A 167 -22.68 -0.53 8.25
N LYS A 168 -23.20 -1.37 7.35
CA LYS A 168 -23.27 -1.07 5.91
C LYS A 168 -24.05 0.21 5.60
N SER A 169 -24.97 0.63 6.47
CA SER A 169 -25.74 1.88 6.29
C SER A 169 -24.89 3.13 6.48
N LYS A 170 -23.74 3.02 7.16
CA LYS A 170 -22.81 4.13 7.42
C LYS A 170 -21.71 4.26 6.39
N ILE A 171 -21.58 3.31 5.47
CA ILE A 171 -20.54 3.35 4.44
C ILE A 171 -20.86 4.49 3.46
N GLN A 172 -19.88 5.36 3.29
CA GLN A 172 -19.90 6.38 2.25
C GLN A 172 -19.18 5.87 1.01
N TYR A 173 -19.56 6.40 -0.16
CA TYR A 173 -19.01 5.98 -1.45
C TYR A 173 -18.62 7.18 -2.29
N ILE A 174 -17.53 7.05 -3.04
CA ILE A 174 -17.26 7.91 -4.19
C ILE A 174 -17.92 7.31 -5.45
N LYS A 175 -17.68 7.89 -6.63
CA LYS A 175 -18.20 7.38 -7.91
C LYS A 175 -17.86 5.91 -8.11
N ASN A 176 -18.63 5.23 -8.97
CA ASN A 176 -18.51 3.79 -9.22
C ASN A 176 -18.79 2.92 -7.98
N GLY A 177 -19.37 3.47 -6.91
CA GLY A 177 -19.69 2.73 -5.69
C GLY A 177 -18.44 2.23 -4.96
N ILE A 178 -17.36 3.01 -5.00
CA ILE A 178 -16.13 2.68 -4.28
C ILE A 178 -16.28 3.16 -2.84
N ALA A 179 -16.21 2.23 -1.89
CA ALA A 179 -16.37 2.56 -0.49
C ALA A 179 -15.20 3.41 0.02
N ILE A 180 -15.51 4.36 0.90
CA ILE A 180 -14.53 5.18 1.61
C ILE A 180 -14.17 4.43 2.91
N PRO A 181 -12.90 4.07 3.14
CA PRO A 181 -12.46 3.47 4.41
C PRO A 181 -12.70 4.39 5.60
N GLU A 182 -12.91 3.83 6.79
CA GLU A 182 -12.98 4.58 8.05
C GLU A 182 -11.60 4.83 8.64
N LEU A 183 -10.71 3.83 8.56
CA LEU A 183 -9.37 3.89 9.14
C LEU A 183 -8.41 2.91 8.45
N TYR A 184 -7.12 3.15 8.66
CA TYR A 184 -6.01 2.35 8.18
C TYR A 184 -5.15 1.87 9.33
N VAL A 185 -4.62 0.66 9.23
CA VAL A 185 -3.62 0.13 10.16
C VAL A 185 -2.36 -0.23 9.39
N LYS A 186 -1.20 0.05 9.98
CA LYS A 186 0.10 -0.41 9.49
C LYS A 186 0.79 -1.19 10.59
N VAL A 187 1.17 -2.42 10.30
CA VAL A 187 1.99 -3.29 11.14
C VAL A 187 3.35 -3.44 10.47
N ILE A 188 4.42 -3.19 11.22
CA ILE A 188 5.81 -3.28 10.75
C ILE A 188 6.56 -4.24 11.67
N GLU A 189 7.11 -5.31 11.11
CA GLU A 189 7.98 -6.26 11.81
C GLU A 189 9.37 -6.24 11.18
N ALA A 190 10.37 -5.72 11.90
CA ALA A 190 11.73 -5.50 11.42
C ALA A 190 12.75 -6.01 12.46
N GLY A 191 13.22 -7.25 12.30
CA GLY A 191 14.07 -7.91 13.28
C GLY A 191 13.35 -8.08 14.61
N ASP A 192 13.92 -7.54 15.68
CA ASP A 192 13.38 -7.46 17.04
C ASP A 192 12.36 -6.33 17.25
N VAL A 193 12.17 -5.44 16.26
CA VAL A 193 11.25 -4.30 16.36
C VAL A 193 9.90 -4.66 15.76
N LYS A 194 8.84 -4.48 16.56
CA LYS A 194 7.45 -4.60 16.12
C LYS A 194 6.69 -3.32 16.43
N GLU A 195 6.08 -2.73 15.41
CA GLU A 195 5.51 -1.40 15.46
C GLU A 195 4.17 -1.35 14.73
N CYS A 196 3.11 -0.89 15.41
CA CYS A 196 1.78 -0.76 14.82
C CYS A 196 1.22 0.64 14.98
N TYR A 197 0.45 1.03 13.97
CA TYR A 197 -0.18 2.34 13.90
C TYR A 197 -1.60 2.23 13.37
N GLU A 198 -2.51 3.04 13.91
CA GLU A 198 -3.91 3.11 13.51
C GLU A 198 -4.28 4.56 13.20
N TYR A 199 -4.74 4.83 11.97
CA TYR A 199 -5.02 6.18 11.48
C TYR A 199 -6.46 6.31 11.00
N PRO A 200 -7.21 7.32 11.46
CA PRO A 200 -8.51 7.62 10.89
C PRO A 200 -8.40 8.10 9.44
N ASN A 201 -9.47 7.96 8.66
CA ASN A 201 -9.57 8.51 7.30
C ASN A 201 -10.36 9.83 7.26
N HIS A 202 -10.10 10.73 8.22
CA HIS A 202 -10.67 12.07 8.30
C HIS A 202 -9.61 13.06 8.77
N LYS A 203 -9.94 14.35 8.79
CA LYS A 203 -9.01 15.39 9.26
C LYS A 203 -8.67 15.19 10.73
N VAL A 204 -7.43 15.46 11.10
CA VAL A 204 -6.91 15.29 12.45
C VAL A 204 -6.16 16.53 12.89
N GLU A 205 -6.17 16.79 14.20
CA GLU A 205 -5.46 17.93 14.78
C GLU A 205 -3.96 17.63 15.00
N ASP A 206 -3.63 16.40 15.42
CA ASP A 206 -2.25 15.98 15.65
C ASP A 206 -1.74 15.15 14.47
N GLU A 207 -0.62 15.55 13.88
CA GLU A 207 -0.03 14.79 12.77
C GLU A 207 1.20 13.96 13.20
N ARG A 208 1.57 13.93 14.49
CA ARG A 208 2.74 13.18 14.98
C ARG A 208 2.54 11.67 14.84
N LEU A 209 3.62 10.97 14.50
CA LEU A 209 3.60 9.53 14.27
C LEU A 209 3.22 8.76 15.55
N GLU A 210 3.73 9.24 16.68
CA GLU A 210 3.60 8.63 18.01
C GLU A 210 2.15 8.63 18.50
N SER A 211 1.36 9.65 18.11
CA SER A 211 -0.04 9.81 18.51
C SER A 211 -0.96 8.74 17.94
N TYR A 212 -0.48 7.97 16.95
CA TYR A 212 -1.22 6.91 16.29
C TYR A 212 -0.68 5.53 16.60
N ARG A 213 0.23 5.40 17.57
CA ARG A 213 0.71 4.10 18.03
C ARG A 213 -0.46 3.23 18.51
N ALA A 214 -0.44 1.98 18.10
CA ALA A 214 -1.41 0.98 18.52
C ALA A 214 -0.72 -0.27 19.03
N ASP A 215 -1.41 -1.01 19.91
CA ASP A 215 -0.98 -2.33 20.35
C ASP A 215 -1.02 -3.33 19.18
N CYS A 216 0.12 -3.94 18.89
CA CYS A 216 0.26 -4.89 17.79
C CYS A 216 -0.50 -6.20 18.01
N GLU A 217 -0.74 -6.62 19.26
CA GLU A 217 -1.47 -7.86 19.58
C GLU A 217 -2.93 -7.82 19.09
N ARG A 218 -3.45 -6.63 18.79
CA ARG A 218 -4.76 -6.43 18.16
C ARG A 218 -4.80 -6.91 16.71
N PHE A 219 -3.66 -6.92 16.03
CA PHE A 219 -3.57 -7.16 14.58
C PHE A 219 -2.77 -8.42 14.25
N VAL A 220 -1.72 -8.71 15.00
CA VAL A 220 -0.89 -9.90 14.84
C VAL A 220 -0.94 -10.69 16.14
N LYS A 221 -1.29 -11.97 16.03
CA LYS A 221 -1.32 -12.95 17.12
C LYS A 221 -0.63 -14.20 16.61
#